data_AF-A0A958XST2-F1
#
_entry.id   AF-A0A958XST2-F1
#
_cell.length_a   1.000
_cell.length_b   1.000
_cell.length_c   1.000
_cell.angle_alpha   90.00
_cell.angle_beta   90.00
_cell.angle_gamma   90.00
#
_symmetry.space_group_name_H-M   'P 1'
#
loop_
_entity.id
_entity.type
_entity.pdbx_description
1 polymer ?
#
loop_
_entity_poly.entity_id
_entity_poly.type
_entity_poly.pdbx_seq_one_letter_code
_entity_poly.pdbx_strand_id
1 'polypeptide(L)'
;LLTDSTAADDNSYAGLPYLLRRSSLRYEYSAVLAMQGDNAPQGEGVFAGYAPVYGGVWSATDLRGDRTNCQEATPEDFASLRNNQQEVQQIAGIMGGRSYLGAAATENHFKQHARDARILHLAMHGFLNDCDPLYSGLVFSNIADTISQNGNDEEEDGFLHAYEIYNMRLRAELAVLSACNTGRGQLAKGEGVISLARAFKYAGCANILMSLWQADDQATAQIMQDFYRYLKQGMGKDAAIRQAKLDYLDSNRRNHPFYWGAFVLIGDDLPLNSSRFPWFYFSIGAGLVVLIVIVAIWRRRAKSL
;
A
#
# COMPACT_ATOMS: atom_id res chain seq x y z
N LEU A 1 7.28 -14.71 -14.39
CA LEU A 1 7.45 -15.12 -12.98
C LEU A 1 8.20 -16.44 -12.81
N LEU A 2 8.07 -17.40 -13.74
CA LEU A 2 8.85 -18.64 -13.67
C LEU A 2 10.33 -18.40 -14.04
N THR A 3 11.24 -19.10 -13.37
CA THR A 3 12.69 -19.02 -13.62
C THR A 3 13.22 -20.11 -14.53
N ASP A 4 12.50 -21.24 -14.63
CA ASP A 4 12.91 -22.43 -15.35
C ASP A 4 11.73 -22.98 -16.16
N SER A 5 12.02 -23.72 -17.25
CA SER A 5 10.97 -24.42 -18.00
C SER A 5 10.39 -25.54 -17.15
N THR A 6 9.08 -25.72 -17.22
CA THR A 6 8.38 -26.79 -16.50
C THR A 6 7.60 -27.64 -17.49
N ALA A 7 7.68 -28.96 -17.33
CA ALA A 7 6.77 -29.85 -18.03
C ALA A 7 5.38 -29.62 -17.43
N ALA A 8 4.37 -29.50 -18.29
CA ALA A 8 2.99 -29.36 -17.86
C ALA A 8 2.55 -30.70 -17.27
N ASP A 9 2.71 -30.87 -15.96
CA ASP A 9 2.07 -31.97 -15.25
C ASP A 9 1.55 -31.54 -13.87
N ASP A 10 0.27 -31.88 -13.70
CA ASP A 10 -0.64 -31.87 -12.54
C ASP A 10 -0.92 -30.59 -11.73
N ASN A 11 -1.98 -29.87 -12.16
CA ASN A 11 -3.05 -29.23 -11.37
C ASN A 11 -2.72 -28.32 -10.16
N SER A 12 -1.45 -28.05 -9.86
CA SER A 12 -1.04 -27.25 -8.72
C SER A 12 0.05 -26.26 -9.10
N TYR A 13 -0.24 -24.98 -8.86
CA TYR A 13 0.72 -23.91 -9.11
C TYR A 13 1.79 -23.82 -8.02
N ALA A 14 1.60 -24.46 -6.87
CA ALA A 14 2.52 -24.38 -5.74
C ALA A 14 3.96 -24.78 -6.11
N GLY A 15 4.16 -25.94 -6.75
CA GLY A 15 5.51 -26.49 -7.00
C GLY A 15 6.35 -25.75 -8.04
N LEU A 16 5.80 -24.72 -8.71
CA LEU A 16 6.46 -24.09 -9.83
C LEU A 16 7.66 -23.20 -9.40
N PRO A 17 8.71 -23.12 -10.24
CA PRO A 17 9.94 -22.39 -9.92
C PRO A 17 9.73 -20.88 -10.11
N TYR A 18 8.95 -20.26 -9.22
CA TYR A 18 8.74 -18.83 -9.26
C TYR A 18 9.98 -18.06 -8.78
N LEU A 19 10.26 -16.93 -9.43
CA LEU A 19 11.25 -15.94 -9.00
C LEU A 19 11.02 -15.52 -7.53
N LEU A 20 9.75 -15.46 -7.12
CA LEU A 20 9.34 -15.19 -5.74
C LEU A 20 9.97 -16.15 -4.73
N ARG A 21 10.26 -17.41 -5.09
CA ARG A 21 10.92 -18.37 -4.19
C ARG A 21 12.39 -18.03 -3.94
N ARG A 22 13.04 -17.25 -4.81
CA ARG A 22 14.47 -16.92 -4.71
C ARG A 22 14.74 -15.49 -4.26
N SER A 23 13.85 -14.55 -4.62
CA SER A 23 14.08 -13.12 -4.39
C SER A 23 12.80 -12.39 -3.98
N SER A 24 12.95 -11.31 -3.21
CA SER A 24 11.92 -10.28 -3.06
C SER A 24 11.90 -9.37 -4.30
N LEU A 25 10.73 -8.81 -4.60
CA LEU A 25 10.52 -7.90 -5.72
C LEU A 25 9.91 -6.62 -5.19
N ARG A 26 10.51 -5.49 -5.58
CA ARG A 26 10.00 -4.15 -5.34
C ARG A 26 10.19 -3.28 -6.57
N TYR A 27 9.37 -2.25 -6.67
CA TYR A 27 9.43 -1.25 -7.72
C TYR A 27 9.81 0.10 -7.13
N GLU A 28 10.44 0.93 -7.96
CA GLU A 28 10.81 2.29 -7.62
C GLU A 28 10.45 3.20 -8.79
N TYR A 29 10.09 4.45 -8.50
CA TYR A 29 9.72 5.41 -9.53
C TYR A 29 10.91 5.84 -10.38
N SER A 30 12.11 5.90 -9.79
CA SER A 30 13.37 6.13 -10.49
C SER A 30 14.55 5.68 -9.63
N ALA A 31 15.70 5.45 -10.28
CA ALA A 31 16.94 5.13 -9.58
C ALA A 31 17.38 6.25 -8.62
N VAL A 32 17.11 7.52 -8.97
CA VAL A 32 17.46 8.68 -8.12
C VAL A 32 16.64 8.68 -6.84
N LEU A 33 15.32 8.47 -6.94
CA LEU A 33 14.45 8.41 -5.76
C LEU A 33 14.80 7.21 -4.87
N ALA A 34 15.12 6.06 -5.48
CA ALA A 34 15.58 4.88 -4.75
C ALA A 34 16.87 5.15 -3.94
N MET A 35 17.80 5.94 -4.50
CA MET A 35 19.07 6.28 -3.84
C MET A 35 18.91 7.35 -2.76
N GLN A 36 18.08 8.36 -2.99
CA GLN A 36 17.81 9.41 -1.99
C GLN A 36 17.13 8.81 -0.76
N GLY A 37 16.13 7.97 -1.02
CA GLY A 37 15.28 7.33 -0.02
C GLY A 37 14.52 8.30 0.86
N ASP A 38 13.32 7.87 1.27
CA ASP A 38 12.39 8.77 1.92
C ASP A 38 12.48 8.68 3.43
N ASN A 39 12.73 9.82 4.07
CA ASN A 39 12.41 10.01 5.47
C ASN A 39 10.93 10.40 5.55
N ALA A 40 10.03 9.41 5.52
CA ALA A 40 8.60 9.68 5.69
C ALA A 40 8.37 10.39 7.02
N PRO A 41 7.63 11.52 7.04
CA PRO A 41 7.08 12.04 8.28
C PRO A 41 6.22 10.95 8.90
N GLN A 42 6.35 10.73 10.21
CA GLN A 42 5.62 9.67 10.89
C GLN A 42 4.42 10.25 11.61
N GLY A 43 3.22 9.83 11.19
CA GLY A 43 2.00 10.05 11.98
C GLY A 43 2.14 9.50 13.41
N GLU A 44 1.33 10.00 14.34
CA GLU A 44 1.39 9.54 15.75
C GLU A 44 0.65 8.21 15.95
N GLY A 45 -0.39 7.95 15.16
CA GLY A 45 -1.16 6.71 15.18
C GLY A 45 -0.49 5.58 14.38
N VAL A 46 -0.51 4.37 14.91
CA VAL A 46 0.15 3.21 14.28
C VAL A 46 -0.57 2.77 13.00
N PHE A 47 -1.90 2.61 13.04
CA PHE A 47 -2.69 2.06 11.95
C PHE A 47 -4.06 2.74 11.84
N ALA A 48 -4.50 2.97 10.61
CA ALA A 48 -5.89 3.26 10.27
C ALA A 48 -6.33 2.41 9.07
N GLY A 49 -7.34 1.57 9.28
CA GLY A 49 -7.91 0.71 8.25
C GLY A 49 -9.32 1.14 7.87
N TYR A 50 -9.66 1.06 6.58
CA TYR A 50 -10.94 1.46 6.02
C TYR A 50 -11.53 0.30 5.22
N ALA A 51 -12.75 -0.10 5.57
CA ALA A 51 -13.52 -1.16 4.90
C ALA A 51 -14.99 -0.74 4.75
N PRO A 52 -15.34 -0.05 3.66
CA PRO A 52 -16.70 0.43 3.42
C PRO A 52 -17.67 -0.70 3.05
N VAL A 53 -18.95 -0.38 3.16
CA VAL A 53 -20.05 -1.16 2.57
C VAL A 53 -20.74 -0.34 1.49
N TYR A 54 -21.27 -1.06 0.51
CA TYR A 54 -21.94 -0.52 -0.66
C TYR A 54 -23.41 -0.95 -0.62
N GLY A 55 -24.31 0.00 -0.80
CA GLY A 55 -25.76 -0.25 -0.67
C GLY A 55 -26.64 1.00 -0.59
N GLY A 56 -26.06 2.20 -0.59
CA GLY A 56 -26.79 3.46 -0.72
C GLY A 56 -27.27 3.71 -2.16
N VAL A 57 -28.24 4.62 -2.31
CA VAL A 57 -28.61 5.15 -3.63
C VAL A 57 -27.52 6.12 -4.06
N TRP A 58 -26.89 5.83 -5.18
CA TRP A 58 -25.93 6.74 -5.80
C TRP A 58 -26.68 7.64 -6.77
N SER A 59 -26.51 8.95 -6.67
CA SER A 59 -27.10 9.89 -7.61
C SER A 59 -26.32 9.85 -8.93
N ALA A 60 -27.02 10.05 -10.06
CA ALA A 60 -26.38 10.20 -11.36
C ALA A 60 -25.43 11.42 -11.41
N THR A 61 -25.58 12.37 -10.48
CA THR A 61 -24.65 13.51 -10.29
C THR A 61 -23.37 13.13 -9.54
N ASP A 62 -23.38 12.05 -8.76
CA ASP A 62 -22.20 11.53 -8.05
C ASP A 62 -21.25 10.82 -9.03
N LEU A 63 -21.78 10.45 -10.20
CA LEU A 63 -21.03 9.98 -11.34
C LEU A 63 -20.65 11.20 -12.18
N ARG A 64 -19.46 11.75 -11.95
CA ARG A 64 -18.93 12.92 -12.68
C ARG A 64 -18.56 12.62 -14.15
N GLY A 65 -19.28 11.67 -14.78
CA GLY A 65 -19.05 11.12 -16.11
C GLY A 65 -19.41 12.03 -17.28
N ASP A 66 -19.71 13.31 -17.04
CA ASP A 66 -19.95 14.28 -18.11
C ASP A 66 -18.70 15.12 -18.43
N ARG A 67 -17.58 14.91 -17.70
CA ARG A 67 -16.33 15.66 -17.89
C ARG A 67 -15.24 14.90 -18.63
N THR A 68 -15.28 13.57 -18.64
CA THR A 68 -14.33 12.74 -19.38
C THR A 68 -15.06 11.97 -20.47
N ASN A 69 -14.55 11.96 -21.71
CA ASN A 69 -15.17 11.25 -22.84
C ASN A 69 -15.01 9.72 -22.74
N CYS A 70 -15.02 9.19 -21.52
CA CYS A 70 -14.65 7.83 -21.17
C CYS A 70 -15.69 7.24 -20.21
N GLN A 71 -15.85 5.92 -20.30
CA GLN A 71 -16.87 5.22 -19.55
C GLN A 71 -16.43 5.10 -18.09
N GLU A 72 -16.99 5.94 -17.22
CA GLU A 72 -16.67 5.92 -15.78
C GLU A 72 -17.29 4.70 -15.08
N ALA A 73 -16.70 4.34 -13.94
CA ALA A 73 -17.20 3.26 -13.10
C ALA A 73 -18.53 3.67 -12.49
N THR A 74 -19.54 2.85 -12.70
CA THR A 74 -20.87 3.04 -12.14
C THR A 74 -21.00 2.33 -10.81
N PRO A 75 -21.93 2.74 -9.94
CA PRO A 75 -22.08 2.15 -8.63
C PRO A 75 -22.51 0.69 -8.65
N GLU A 76 -23.17 0.30 -9.74
CA GLU A 76 -23.52 -1.08 -10.08
C GLU A 76 -22.29 -1.96 -10.31
N ASP A 77 -21.13 -1.37 -10.61
CA ASP A 77 -19.86 -2.08 -10.80
C ASP A 77 -19.19 -2.45 -9.45
N PHE A 78 -19.72 -1.99 -8.31
CA PHE A 78 -19.14 -2.18 -6.97
C PHE A 78 -19.96 -3.15 -6.11
N ALA A 79 -19.74 -4.45 -6.33
CA ALA A 79 -20.36 -5.50 -5.52
C ALA A 79 -19.87 -5.48 -4.06
N SER A 80 -20.66 -6.04 -3.14
CA SER A 80 -20.25 -6.18 -1.74
C SER A 80 -18.96 -6.99 -1.60
N LEU A 81 -17.98 -6.42 -0.91
CA LEU A 81 -16.80 -7.14 -0.40
C LEU A 81 -17.20 -7.81 0.92
N ARG A 82 -17.09 -9.14 1.02
CA ARG A 82 -17.65 -9.89 2.16
C ARG A 82 -16.66 -9.97 3.32
N ASN A 83 -15.37 -9.96 3.03
CA ASN A 83 -14.29 -10.19 3.99
C ASN A 83 -13.51 -8.92 4.34
N ASN A 84 -13.65 -7.81 3.59
CA ASN A 84 -12.89 -6.58 3.82
C ASN A 84 -13.01 -6.01 5.25
N GLN A 85 -14.21 -6.04 5.84
CA GLN A 85 -14.41 -5.56 7.21
C GLN A 85 -13.72 -6.46 8.23
N GLN A 86 -13.79 -7.78 8.04
CA GLN A 86 -13.10 -8.75 8.89
C GLN A 86 -11.58 -8.61 8.74
N GLU A 87 -11.09 -8.43 7.51
CA GLU A 87 -9.68 -8.16 7.21
C GLU A 87 -9.16 -6.95 8.00
N VAL A 88 -9.83 -5.79 7.88
CA VAL A 88 -9.42 -4.56 8.59
C VAL A 88 -9.47 -4.74 10.11
N GLN A 89 -10.49 -5.39 10.64
CA GLN A 89 -10.59 -5.67 12.08
C GLN A 89 -9.43 -6.55 12.58
N GLN A 90 -9.10 -7.61 11.84
CA GLN A 90 -8.03 -8.52 12.21
C GLN A 90 -6.66 -7.84 12.13
N ILE A 91 -6.41 -7.05 11.09
CA ILE A 91 -5.18 -6.28 10.93
C ILE A 91 -5.04 -5.22 12.04
N ALA A 92 -6.13 -4.53 12.39
CA ALA A 92 -6.13 -3.60 13.52
C ALA A 92 -5.82 -4.31 14.85
N GLY A 93 -6.28 -5.55 15.04
CA GLY A 93 -5.90 -6.38 16.18
C GLY A 93 -4.41 -6.76 16.19
N ILE A 94 -3.80 -6.93 15.02
CA ILE A 94 -2.36 -7.18 14.89
C ILE A 94 -1.57 -5.91 15.18
N MET A 95 -1.83 -4.80 14.49
CA MET A 95 -0.99 -3.60 14.54
C MET A 95 -1.32 -2.66 15.71
N GLY A 96 -2.56 -2.70 16.20
CA GLY A 96 -3.12 -1.67 17.07
C GLY A 96 -3.44 -0.40 16.28
N GLY A 97 -4.65 0.15 16.43
CA GLY A 97 -5.04 1.36 15.71
C GLY A 97 -6.55 1.51 15.53
N ARG A 98 -6.94 2.38 14.59
CA ARG A 98 -8.34 2.69 14.28
C ARG A 98 -8.85 1.84 13.11
N SER A 99 -10.10 1.43 13.18
CA SER A 99 -10.82 0.78 12.08
C SER A 99 -12.08 1.57 11.77
N TYR A 100 -12.22 1.97 10.52
CA TYR A 100 -13.41 2.61 9.97
C TYR A 100 -14.11 1.57 9.10
N LEU A 101 -15.30 1.13 9.52
CA LEU A 101 -15.98 -0.03 8.95
C LEU A 101 -17.39 0.33 8.50
N GLY A 102 -17.84 -0.33 7.44
CA GLY A 102 -19.17 -0.15 6.91
C GLY A 102 -19.47 1.31 6.59
N ALA A 103 -20.60 1.81 7.10
CA ALA A 103 -21.02 3.19 6.88
C ALA A 103 -20.06 4.23 7.48
N ALA A 104 -19.21 3.87 8.43
CA ALA A 104 -18.25 4.78 9.03
C ALA A 104 -16.94 4.94 8.22
N ALA A 105 -16.75 4.13 7.17
CA ALA A 105 -15.64 4.27 6.23
C ALA A 105 -16.00 5.26 5.12
N THR A 106 -16.19 6.52 5.50
CA THR A 106 -16.50 7.61 4.58
C THR A 106 -15.25 8.31 4.08
N GLU A 107 -15.39 9.01 2.97
CA GLU A 107 -14.34 9.84 2.38
C GLU A 107 -13.91 10.96 3.35
N ASN A 108 -14.90 11.61 3.98
CA ASN A 108 -14.67 12.68 4.94
C ASN A 108 -13.86 12.19 6.16
N HIS A 109 -14.20 11.02 6.71
CA HIS A 109 -13.42 10.41 7.79
C HIS A 109 -11.98 10.13 7.36
N PHE A 110 -11.77 9.69 6.12
CA PHE A 110 -10.43 9.50 5.58
C PHE A 110 -9.67 10.83 5.49
N LYS A 111 -10.26 11.86 4.88
CA LYS A 111 -9.65 13.20 4.75
C LYS A 111 -9.29 13.81 6.11
N GLN A 112 -10.12 13.60 7.13
CA GLN A 112 -9.88 14.10 8.49
C GLN A 112 -8.79 13.34 9.25
N HIS A 113 -8.67 12.01 9.08
CA HIS A 113 -7.90 11.16 9.98
C HIS A 113 -6.70 10.44 9.35
N ALA A 114 -6.62 10.36 8.02
CA ALA A 114 -5.56 9.63 7.33
C ALA A 114 -4.16 10.18 7.63
N ARG A 115 -4.05 11.49 7.87
CA ARG A 115 -2.78 12.15 8.21
C ARG A 115 -2.16 11.68 9.53
N ASP A 116 -2.97 11.19 10.46
CA ASP A 116 -2.50 10.78 11.78
C ASP A 116 -1.87 9.39 11.76
N ALA A 117 -2.18 8.58 10.74
CA ALA A 117 -1.81 7.19 10.68
C ALA A 117 -0.49 6.98 9.93
N ARG A 118 0.36 6.12 10.49
CA ARG A 118 1.60 5.65 9.85
C ARG A 118 1.36 4.53 8.86
N ILE A 119 0.29 3.78 9.06
CA ILE A 119 -0.14 2.72 8.15
C ILE A 119 -1.58 3.01 7.76
N LEU A 120 -1.80 3.18 6.47
CA LEU A 120 -3.13 3.26 5.88
C LEU A 120 -3.41 1.93 5.21
N HIS A 121 -4.55 1.30 5.53
CA HIS A 121 -4.99 0.09 4.86
C HIS A 121 -6.38 0.28 4.31
N LEU A 122 -6.51 0.21 2.98
CA LEU A 122 -7.73 0.55 2.25
C LEU A 122 -8.25 -0.73 1.58
N ALA A 123 -9.17 -1.42 2.25
CA ALA A 123 -9.81 -2.65 1.80
C ALA A 123 -11.19 -2.32 1.20
N MET A 124 -11.16 -1.81 -0.03
CA MET A 124 -12.30 -1.19 -0.70
C MET A 124 -12.19 -1.37 -2.21
N HIS A 125 -13.18 -0.96 -2.99
CA HIS A 125 -13.01 -0.85 -4.44
C HIS A 125 -12.17 0.36 -4.79
N GLY A 126 -11.41 0.23 -5.88
CA GLY A 126 -10.77 1.35 -6.56
C GLY A 126 -11.12 1.29 -8.03
N PHE A 127 -11.13 2.41 -8.72
CA PHE A 127 -11.42 2.49 -10.15
C PHE A 127 -10.34 3.29 -10.86
N LEU A 128 -10.10 2.95 -12.12
CA LEU A 128 -9.08 3.59 -12.93
C LEU A 128 -9.74 4.27 -14.13
N ASN A 129 -9.31 5.49 -14.41
CA ASN A 129 -9.68 6.23 -15.61
C ASN A 129 -8.43 6.34 -16.49
N ASP A 130 -8.35 5.48 -17.52
CA ASP A 130 -7.19 5.43 -18.43
C ASP A 130 -7.10 6.66 -19.35
N CYS A 131 -8.19 7.42 -19.49
CA CYS A 131 -8.23 8.62 -20.31
C CYS A 131 -7.76 9.85 -19.53
N ASP A 132 -8.15 9.94 -18.26
CA ASP A 132 -7.68 10.94 -17.33
C ASP A 132 -7.29 10.29 -15.99
N PRO A 133 -6.01 9.90 -15.83
CA PRO A 133 -5.54 9.21 -14.64
C PRO A 133 -5.73 9.97 -13.33
N LEU A 134 -5.99 11.29 -13.37
CA LEU A 134 -6.29 12.08 -12.17
C LEU A 134 -7.69 11.81 -11.61
N TYR A 135 -8.62 11.32 -12.44
CA TYR A 135 -9.96 10.92 -12.02
C TYR A 135 -10.03 9.44 -11.59
N SER A 136 -8.92 8.70 -11.62
CA SER A 136 -8.85 7.40 -10.93
C SER A 136 -9.03 7.60 -9.42
N GLY A 137 -9.59 6.64 -8.69
CA GLY A 137 -9.91 6.85 -7.28
C GLY A 137 -10.29 5.61 -6.49
N LEU A 138 -10.73 5.85 -5.26
CA LEU A 138 -11.17 4.87 -4.29
C LEU A 138 -12.62 5.11 -3.89
N VAL A 139 -13.37 4.03 -3.67
CA VAL A 139 -14.81 4.09 -3.40
C VAL A 139 -15.06 3.88 -1.90
N PHE A 140 -15.43 4.96 -1.22
CA PHE A 140 -15.83 4.98 0.18
C PHE A 140 -17.33 4.70 0.34
N SER A 141 -17.78 4.57 1.59
CA SER A 141 -19.22 4.38 1.86
C SER A 141 -19.95 5.71 1.75
N ASN A 142 -20.96 5.79 0.89
CA ASN A 142 -21.83 6.96 0.74
C ASN A 142 -23.05 6.94 1.69
N ILE A 143 -23.21 5.88 2.50
CA ILE A 143 -24.40 5.66 3.33
C ILE A 143 -24.50 6.68 4.48
N ALA A 144 -23.37 7.04 5.10
CA ALA A 144 -23.36 8.00 6.20
C ALA A 144 -23.34 9.46 5.71
N ASP A 145 -22.76 9.74 4.54
CA ASP A 145 -22.66 11.09 3.99
C ASP A 145 -23.99 11.62 3.42
N THR A 146 -24.97 10.74 3.17
CA THR A 146 -26.34 11.12 2.76
C THR A 146 -27.05 12.03 3.80
N ILE A 147 -26.58 12.07 5.06
CA ILE A 147 -27.16 12.90 6.13
C ILE A 147 -26.56 14.32 6.14
N SER A 148 -25.42 14.56 5.48
CA SER A 148 -24.73 15.87 5.44
C SER A 148 -25.15 16.73 4.24
N GLN A 149 -26.45 16.80 3.94
CA GLN A 149 -27.00 17.66 2.88
C GLN A 149 -27.23 19.11 3.35
N ASN A 150 -26.30 19.66 4.15
CA ASN A 150 -26.31 21.09 4.52
C ASN A 150 -25.43 21.91 3.56
N GLY A 151 -25.77 21.85 2.27
CA GLY A 151 -25.69 22.93 1.27
C GLY A 151 -24.38 23.67 0.99
N ASN A 152 -23.27 23.42 1.69
CA ASN A 152 -22.03 24.21 1.57
C ASN A 152 -20.76 23.38 1.37
N ASP A 153 -20.84 22.05 1.44
CA ASP A 153 -19.70 21.15 1.24
C ASP A 153 -19.80 20.54 -0.16
N GLU A 154 -19.37 21.29 -1.17
CA GLU A 154 -18.97 20.67 -2.44
C GLU A 154 -17.84 19.65 -2.10
N GLU A 155 -17.89 18.42 -2.63
CA GLU A 155 -16.76 17.45 -2.70
C GLU A 155 -16.66 16.26 -1.71
N GLU A 156 -17.72 15.81 -1.03
CA GLU A 156 -17.73 14.47 -0.41
C GLU A 156 -18.79 13.59 -1.07
N ASP A 157 -18.46 13.06 -2.25
CA ASP A 157 -19.35 12.24 -3.09
C ASP A 157 -19.11 10.73 -2.91
N GLY A 158 -18.20 10.35 -2.00
CA GLY A 158 -17.84 8.97 -1.72
C GLY A 158 -16.78 8.43 -2.66
N PHE A 159 -16.25 9.25 -3.57
CA PHE A 159 -15.17 8.91 -4.47
C PHE A 159 -13.95 9.77 -4.19
N LEU A 160 -12.94 9.17 -3.55
CA LEU A 160 -11.66 9.85 -3.36
C LEU A 160 -10.80 9.71 -4.61
N HIS A 161 -10.74 10.77 -5.40
CA HIS A 161 -9.96 10.80 -6.64
C HIS A 161 -8.48 11.11 -6.42
N ALA A 162 -7.65 10.75 -7.39
CA ALA A 162 -6.21 11.00 -7.36
C ALA A 162 -5.89 12.49 -7.28
N TYR A 163 -6.63 13.37 -7.96
CA TYR A 163 -6.42 14.83 -7.86
C TYR A 163 -6.65 15.37 -6.44
N GLU A 164 -7.57 14.78 -5.68
CA GLU A 164 -7.81 15.14 -4.29
C GLU A 164 -6.67 14.64 -3.41
N ILE A 165 -6.24 13.40 -3.63
CA ILE A 165 -5.11 12.80 -2.94
C ILE A 165 -3.84 13.65 -3.13
N TYR A 166 -3.58 14.16 -4.34
CA TYR A 166 -2.44 15.06 -4.60
C TYR A 166 -2.44 16.32 -3.72
N ASN A 167 -3.62 16.80 -3.29
CA ASN A 167 -3.75 17.96 -2.42
C ASN A 167 -3.70 17.61 -0.92
N MET A 168 -3.65 16.32 -0.58
CA MET A 168 -3.54 15.86 0.81
C MET A 168 -2.12 15.99 1.36
N ARG A 169 -2.00 15.91 2.69
CA ARG A 169 -0.73 15.92 3.43
C ARG A 169 -0.66 14.72 4.39
N LEU A 170 -0.54 13.53 3.84
CA LEU A 170 -0.38 12.28 4.55
C LEU A 170 0.98 12.18 5.25
N ARG A 171 1.06 11.33 6.27
CA ARG A 171 2.29 11.02 7.05
C ARG A 171 2.43 9.51 7.25
N ALA A 172 2.07 8.76 6.22
CA ALA A 172 2.08 7.32 6.26
C ALA A 172 3.43 6.77 5.80
N GLU A 173 3.99 5.85 6.57
CA GLU A 173 5.14 5.06 6.15
C GLU A 173 4.72 4.02 5.10
N LEU A 174 3.50 3.50 5.20
CA LEU A 174 2.95 2.49 4.30
C LEU A 174 1.46 2.76 4.02
N ALA A 175 1.09 2.82 2.75
CA ALA A 175 -0.29 2.71 2.28
C ALA A 175 -0.48 1.34 1.61
N VAL A 176 -1.47 0.58 2.06
CA VAL A 176 -1.91 -0.67 1.43
C VAL A 176 -3.21 -0.41 0.71
N LEU A 177 -3.15 -0.39 -0.62
CA LEU A 177 -4.29 -0.23 -1.51
C LEU A 177 -4.75 -1.63 -1.92
N SER A 178 -5.54 -2.25 -1.05
CA SER A 178 -6.22 -3.53 -1.35
C SER A 178 -7.50 -3.26 -2.15
N ALA A 179 -7.36 -2.40 -3.16
CA ALA A 179 -8.44 -1.74 -3.84
C ALA A 179 -8.14 -1.65 -5.33
N CYS A 180 -8.51 -2.69 -6.07
CA CYS A 180 -8.42 -2.67 -7.53
C CYS A 180 -9.66 -3.29 -8.16
N ASN A 181 -10.42 -2.46 -8.86
CA ASN A 181 -11.31 -2.86 -9.94
C ASN A 181 -10.72 -2.30 -11.25
N THR A 182 -10.39 -3.20 -12.18
CA THR A 182 -10.09 -2.83 -13.56
C THR A 182 -11.41 -2.56 -14.24
N GLY A 183 -11.74 -1.30 -14.54
CA GLY A 183 -13.00 -0.91 -15.19
C GLY A 183 -13.41 -1.89 -16.28
N ARG A 184 -14.59 -2.51 -16.11
CA ARG A 184 -15.27 -3.42 -17.04
C ARG A 184 -14.36 -4.28 -17.95
N GLY A 185 -13.35 -4.92 -17.36
CA GLY A 185 -12.52 -5.91 -18.07
C GLY A 185 -11.58 -5.36 -19.13
N GLN A 186 -11.33 -4.04 -19.19
CA GLN A 186 -10.20 -3.52 -19.95
C GLN A 186 -8.92 -3.75 -19.14
N LEU A 187 -7.94 -4.41 -19.77
CA LEU A 187 -6.58 -4.46 -19.24
C LEU A 187 -6.10 -3.02 -19.08
N ALA A 188 -6.06 -2.54 -17.84
CA ALA A 188 -5.47 -1.25 -17.53
C ALA A 188 -4.04 -1.26 -18.08
N LYS A 189 -3.74 -0.32 -18.97
CA LYS A 189 -2.34 -0.01 -19.28
C LYS A 189 -1.77 0.46 -17.95
N GLY A 190 -0.69 -0.13 -17.45
CA GLY A 190 -0.21 0.06 -16.07
C GLY A 190 0.00 1.51 -15.59
N GLU A 191 -0.15 2.50 -16.46
CA GLU A 191 -0.19 3.94 -16.17
C GLU A 191 -1.27 4.34 -15.14
N GLY A 192 -2.48 3.78 -15.19
CA GLY A 192 -3.56 4.12 -14.25
C GLY A 192 -3.25 3.70 -12.81
N VAL A 193 -2.84 2.44 -12.62
CA VAL A 193 -2.42 1.89 -11.31
C VAL A 193 -1.23 2.69 -10.75
N ILE A 194 -0.26 3.01 -11.60
CA ILE A 194 0.90 3.81 -11.22
C ILE A 194 0.49 5.25 -10.86
N SER A 195 -0.52 5.83 -11.53
CA SER A 195 -1.03 7.18 -11.22
C SER A 195 -1.58 7.29 -9.80
N LEU A 196 -2.40 6.32 -9.37
CA LEU A 196 -2.93 6.31 -8.01
C LEU A 196 -1.82 6.10 -6.97
N ALA A 197 -0.87 5.20 -7.24
CA ALA A 197 0.31 5.04 -6.38
C ALA A 197 1.11 6.35 -6.24
N ARG A 198 1.29 7.09 -7.35
CA ARG A 198 1.99 8.37 -7.38
C ARG A 198 1.25 9.44 -6.59
N ALA A 199 -0.07 9.48 -6.66
CA ALA A 199 -0.88 10.40 -5.86
C ALA A 199 -0.62 10.19 -4.36
N PHE A 200 -0.71 8.95 -3.86
CA PHE A 200 -0.37 8.63 -2.47
C PHE A 200 1.08 8.96 -2.12
N LYS A 201 2.02 8.66 -3.02
CA LYS A 201 3.44 9.00 -2.84
C LYS A 201 3.63 10.50 -2.65
N TYR A 202 3.05 11.30 -3.55
CA TYR A 202 3.12 12.76 -3.52
C TYR A 202 2.45 13.35 -2.28
N ALA A 203 1.31 12.77 -1.88
CA ALA A 203 0.60 13.14 -0.68
C ALA A 203 1.40 12.90 0.62
N GLY A 204 2.48 12.10 0.57
CA GLY A 204 3.38 11.86 1.70
C GLY A 204 3.46 10.41 2.18
N CYS A 205 2.97 9.43 1.41
CA CYS A 205 3.18 8.01 1.70
C CYS A 205 4.55 7.54 1.19
N ALA A 206 5.45 7.07 2.06
CA ALA A 206 6.76 6.58 1.60
C ALA A 206 6.64 5.29 0.76
N ASN A 207 5.83 4.34 1.23
CA ASN A 207 5.73 3.03 0.61
C ASN A 207 4.28 2.74 0.25
N ILE A 208 4.07 2.12 -0.91
CA ILE A 208 2.74 1.74 -1.40
C ILE A 208 2.77 0.25 -1.73
N LEU A 209 1.92 -0.52 -1.06
CA LEU A 209 1.58 -1.88 -1.47
C LEU A 209 0.23 -1.84 -2.16
N MET A 210 0.12 -2.35 -3.38
CA MET A 210 -1.14 -2.32 -4.12
C MET A 210 -1.36 -3.58 -4.93
N SER A 211 -2.60 -3.95 -5.15
CA SER A 211 -2.95 -4.97 -6.15
C SER A 211 -2.83 -4.40 -7.57
N LEU A 212 -2.59 -5.26 -8.56
CA LEU A 212 -2.58 -4.92 -9.99
C LEU A 212 -3.94 -5.22 -10.66
N TRP A 213 -4.73 -6.12 -10.08
CA TRP A 213 -6.05 -6.52 -10.54
C TRP A 213 -6.93 -6.87 -9.35
N GLN A 214 -8.23 -7.06 -9.57
CA GLN A 214 -9.15 -7.51 -8.55
C GLN A 214 -8.83 -8.95 -8.14
N ALA A 215 -8.17 -9.11 -7.00
CA ALA A 215 -7.93 -10.40 -6.40
C ALA A 215 -9.17 -10.88 -5.64
N ASP A 216 -9.25 -12.19 -5.41
CA ASP A 216 -10.29 -12.79 -4.57
C ASP A 216 -10.22 -12.19 -3.15
N ASP A 217 -11.38 -11.76 -2.65
CA ASP A 217 -11.54 -11.09 -1.36
C ASP A 217 -11.06 -11.95 -0.17
N GLN A 218 -11.28 -13.27 -0.22
CA GLN A 218 -10.82 -14.18 0.82
C GLN A 218 -9.30 -14.40 0.76
N ALA A 219 -8.75 -14.59 -0.45
CA ALA A 219 -7.31 -14.73 -0.63
C ALA A 219 -6.55 -13.48 -0.17
N THR A 220 -7.10 -12.31 -0.51
CA THR A 220 -6.59 -11.00 -0.12
C THR A 220 -6.56 -10.85 1.40
N ALA A 221 -7.69 -11.12 2.07
CA ALA A 221 -7.77 -11.07 3.53
C ALA A 221 -6.75 -11.98 4.22
N GLN A 222 -6.51 -13.18 3.69
CA GLN A 222 -5.49 -14.09 4.24
C GLN A 222 -4.07 -13.53 4.04
N ILE A 223 -3.72 -13.14 2.82
CA ILE A 223 -2.38 -12.63 2.48
C ILE A 223 -2.07 -11.37 3.29
N MET A 224 -3.03 -10.46 3.45
CA MET A 224 -2.82 -9.22 4.20
C MET A 224 -2.63 -9.48 5.69
N GLN A 225 -3.41 -10.39 6.29
CA GLN A 225 -3.17 -10.79 7.67
C GLN A 225 -1.76 -11.36 7.87
N ASP A 226 -1.32 -12.27 7.01
CA ASP A 226 0.02 -12.86 7.09
C ASP A 226 1.10 -11.78 6.90
N PHE A 227 0.93 -10.90 5.91
CA PHE A 227 1.80 -9.75 5.67
C PHE A 227 1.98 -8.87 6.92
N TYR A 228 0.88 -8.51 7.59
CA TYR A 228 0.95 -7.70 8.80
C TYR A 228 1.55 -8.44 9.99
N ARG A 229 1.36 -9.77 10.11
CA ARG A 229 2.03 -10.56 11.14
C ARG A 229 3.55 -10.54 10.93
N TYR A 230 4.03 -10.68 9.70
CA TYR A 230 5.45 -10.59 9.37
C TYR A 230 6.04 -9.19 9.57
N LEU A 231 5.30 -8.14 9.17
CA LEU A 231 5.69 -6.77 9.47
C LEU A 231 5.84 -6.52 10.97
N LYS A 232 4.90 -7.01 11.78
CA LYS A 232 4.96 -6.88 13.25
C LYS A 232 6.14 -7.62 13.87
N GLN A 233 6.60 -8.70 13.23
CA GLN A 233 7.80 -9.44 13.61
C GLN A 233 9.11 -8.73 13.20
N GLY A 234 9.02 -7.56 12.55
CA GLY A 234 10.18 -6.77 12.15
C GLY A 234 10.76 -7.14 10.79
N MET A 235 10.04 -7.91 9.97
CA MET A 235 10.47 -8.17 8.60
C MET A 235 10.36 -6.89 7.75
N GLY A 236 11.27 -6.77 6.78
CA GLY A 236 11.18 -5.77 5.72
C GLY A 236 9.89 -5.89 4.92
N LYS A 237 9.38 -4.79 4.36
CA LYS A 237 8.08 -4.75 3.68
C LYS A 237 8.01 -5.71 2.49
N ASP A 238 9.08 -5.79 1.71
CA ASP A 238 9.21 -6.67 0.55
C ASP A 238 9.32 -8.16 0.95
N ALA A 239 10.07 -8.45 2.01
CA ALA A 239 10.23 -9.78 2.57
C ALA A 239 8.92 -10.28 3.21
N ALA A 240 8.21 -9.40 3.92
CA ALA A 240 6.93 -9.72 4.55
C ALA A 240 5.86 -10.08 3.52
N ILE A 241 5.70 -9.27 2.45
CA ILE A 241 4.70 -9.59 1.41
C ILE A 241 5.11 -10.80 0.60
N ARG A 242 6.41 -11.01 0.36
CA ARG A 242 6.92 -12.22 -0.27
C ARG A 242 6.56 -13.46 0.55
N GLN A 243 6.81 -13.43 1.86
CA GLN A 243 6.54 -14.56 2.74
C GLN A 243 5.04 -14.88 2.78
N ALA A 244 4.19 -13.87 2.98
CA ALA A 244 2.74 -14.04 2.95
C ALA A 244 2.21 -14.68 1.65
N LYS A 245 2.76 -14.29 0.49
CA LYS A 245 2.42 -14.90 -0.79
C LYS A 245 2.88 -16.35 -0.91
N LEU A 246 4.07 -16.67 -0.40
CA LEU A 246 4.59 -18.04 -0.39
C LEU A 246 3.75 -18.94 0.52
N ASP A 247 3.38 -18.44 1.72
CA ASP A 247 2.53 -19.19 2.64
C ASP A 247 1.14 -19.44 2.04
N TYR A 248 0.55 -18.43 1.37
CA TYR A 248 -0.69 -18.62 0.64
C TYR A 248 -0.54 -19.67 -0.48
N LEU A 249 0.52 -19.54 -1.29
CA LEU A 249 0.81 -20.45 -2.41
C LEU A 249 0.97 -21.91 -1.96
N ASP A 250 1.63 -22.12 -0.81
CA ASP A 250 1.97 -23.46 -0.29
C ASP A 250 0.83 -24.07 0.55
N SER A 251 -0.01 -23.26 1.21
CA SER A 251 -1.09 -23.75 2.08
C SER A 251 -2.45 -23.92 1.41
N ASN A 252 -2.69 -23.26 0.26
CA ASN A 252 -4.00 -23.26 -0.39
C ASN A 252 -4.06 -24.14 -1.64
N ARG A 253 -5.20 -24.79 -1.85
CA ARG A 253 -5.51 -25.48 -3.13
C ARG A 253 -5.79 -24.48 -4.25
N ARG A 254 -6.37 -23.32 -3.93
CA ARG A 254 -6.57 -22.19 -4.87
C ARG A 254 -5.28 -21.38 -4.98
N ASN A 255 -4.26 -21.97 -5.59
CA ASN A 255 -2.91 -21.40 -5.66
C ASN A 255 -2.55 -20.80 -7.02
N HIS A 256 -3.53 -20.65 -7.94
CA HIS A 256 -3.33 -19.95 -9.20
C HIS A 256 -2.74 -18.54 -8.96
N PRO A 257 -1.78 -18.06 -9.76
CA PRO A 257 -1.17 -16.73 -9.62
C PRO A 257 -2.14 -15.56 -9.54
N PHE A 258 -3.36 -15.74 -10.05
CA PHE A 258 -4.46 -14.80 -9.90
C PHE A 258 -4.72 -14.39 -8.44
N TYR A 259 -4.58 -15.31 -7.48
CA TYR A 259 -4.92 -15.08 -6.07
C TYR A 259 -3.82 -14.35 -5.28
N TRP A 260 -2.54 -14.59 -5.58
CA TRP A 260 -1.41 -14.08 -4.79
C TRP A 260 -0.45 -13.17 -5.58
N GLY A 261 -0.48 -13.25 -6.90
CA GLY A 261 0.42 -12.53 -7.80
C GLY A 261 0.08 -11.05 -7.98
N ALA A 262 -1.10 -10.62 -7.52
CA ALA A 262 -1.62 -9.29 -7.76
C ALA A 262 -0.81 -8.18 -7.07
N PHE A 263 -0.23 -8.47 -5.91
CA PHE A 263 0.33 -7.40 -5.07
C PHE A 263 1.72 -6.97 -5.51
N VAL A 264 1.98 -5.67 -5.57
CA VAL A 264 3.29 -5.09 -5.85
C VAL A 264 3.61 -4.05 -4.79
N LEU A 265 4.88 -4.02 -4.36
CA LEU A 265 5.40 -3.02 -3.44
C LEU A 265 6.18 -1.97 -4.23
N ILE A 266 5.89 -0.70 -3.98
CA ILE A 266 6.58 0.45 -4.51
C ILE A 266 7.21 1.21 -3.34
N GLY A 267 8.52 1.40 -3.36
CA GLY A 267 9.29 2.05 -2.29
C GLY A 267 10.35 1.12 -1.66
N ASP A 268 10.71 1.40 -0.40
CA ASP A 268 11.76 0.70 0.34
C ASP A 268 11.38 -0.71 0.84
N ASP A 269 12.42 -1.45 1.20
CA ASP A 269 12.42 -2.81 1.72
C ASP A 269 12.60 -2.85 3.25
N LEU A 270 12.63 -1.71 3.91
CA LEU A 270 13.01 -1.66 5.32
C LEU A 270 11.85 -2.07 6.24
N PRO A 271 12.12 -2.57 7.46
CA PRO A 271 11.08 -2.79 8.46
C PRO A 271 10.32 -1.50 8.80
N LEU A 272 9.12 -1.63 9.36
CA LEU A 272 8.44 -0.49 9.97
C LEU A 272 9.31 0.10 11.08
N ASN A 273 9.29 1.42 11.28
CA ASN A 273 10.12 2.11 12.30
C ASN A 273 11.64 2.05 12.11
N SER A 274 12.16 1.57 10.99
CA SER A 274 13.61 1.59 10.79
C SER A 274 14.08 3.03 10.58
N SER A 275 14.75 3.62 11.58
CA SER A 275 15.53 4.83 11.33
C SER A 275 16.71 4.44 10.44
N ARG A 276 16.90 5.12 9.29
CA ARG A 276 18.14 5.02 8.49
C ARG A 276 19.35 5.64 9.19
N PHE A 277 19.40 5.57 10.53
CA PHE A 277 20.46 6.19 11.30
C PHE A 277 21.80 5.58 10.87
N PRO A 278 22.68 6.36 10.24
CA PRO A 278 23.88 5.85 9.62
C PRO A 278 24.94 5.59 10.69
N TRP A 279 24.77 4.47 11.42
CA TRP A 279 25.71 3.97 12.43
C TRP A 279 27.15 3.90 11.90
N PHE A 280 27.31 3.72 10.59
CA PHE A 280 28.59 3.80 9.89
C PHE A 280 29.36 5.11 10.12
N TYR A 281 28.71 6.28 10.23
CA TYR A 281 29.42 7.53 10.57
C TYR A 281 29.93 7.54 12.01
N PHE A 282 29.26 6.85 12.94
CA PHE A 282 29.80 6.65 14.29
C PHE A 282 31.00 5.72 14.27
N SER A 283 30.97 4.67 13.43
CA SER A 283 32.11 3.77 13.23
C SER A 283 33.32 4.49 12.61
N ILE A 284 33.10 5.34 11.60
CA ILE A 284 34.15 6.19 11.03
C ILE A 284 34.68 7.18 12.06
N GLY A 285 33.79 7.84 12.81
CA GLY A 285 34.16 8.79 13.86
C GLY A 285 35.01 8.14 14.95
N ALA A 286 34.60 6.96 15.43
CA ALA A 286 35.36 6.18 16.40
C ALA A 286 36.72 5.75 15.83
N GLY A 287 36.78 5.33 14.57
CA GLY A 287 38.02 4.99 13.88
C GLY A 287 39.00 6.17 13.79
N LEU A 288 38.51 7.38 13.47
CA LEU A 288 39.32 8.60 13.43
C LEU A 288 39.84 8.99 14.81
N VAL A 289 39.03 8.85 15.86
CA VAL A 289 39.47 9.11 17.24
C VAL A 289 40.57 8.15 17.66
N VAL A 290 40.42 6.85 17.37
CA VAL A 290 41.45 5.84 17.65
C VAL A 290 42.74 6.16 16.90
N LEU A 291 42.65 6.55 15.62
CA LEU A 291 43.81 6.94 14.82
C LEU A 291 44.54 8.17 15.40
N ILE A 292 43.79 9.18 15.83
CA ILE A 292 44.34 10.39 16.48
C ILE A 292 45.06 10.01 17.79
N VAL A 293 44.48 9.12 18.61
CA VAL A 293 45.10 8.66 19.86
C VAL A 293 46.39 7.89 19.57
N ILE A 294 46.40 7.00 18.58
CA ILE A 294 47.60 6.25 18.17
C ILE A 294 48.71 7.21 17.71
N VAL A 295 48.38 8.20 16.86
CA VAL A 295 49.33 9.21 16.39
C VAL A 295 49.87 10.05 17.55
N ALA A 296 49.01 10.42 18.52
CA ALA A 296 49.43 11.18 19.70
C ALA A 296 50.39 10.38 20.60
N ILE A 297 50.14 9.08 20.81
CA ILE A 297 51.02 8.19 21.57
C ILE A 297 52.36 8.02 20.85
N TRP A 298 52.34 7.82 19.53
CA TRP A 298 53.56 7.68 18.72
C TRP A 298 54.42 8.95 18.76
N ARG A 299 53.80 10.13 18.61
CA ARG A 299 54.49 11.42 18.72
C ARG A 299 55.08 11.68 20.10
N ARG A 300 54.42 11.22 21.18
CA ARG A 300 54.96 11.33 22.54
C ARG A 300 56.19 10.44 22.75
N ARG A 301 56.16 9.21 22.24
CA ARG A 301 57.30 8.28 22.32
C ARG A 301 58.50 8.72 21.47
N ALA A 302 58.25 9.32 20.31
CA ALA A 302 59.31 9.83 19.43
C ALA A 302 60.04 11.08 19.98
N LYS A 303 59.44 11.80 20.94
CA LYS A 303 60.06 12.95 21.63
C LYS A 303 60.82 12.57 22.91
N SER A 304 60.66 11.34 23.40
CA SER A 304 61.35 10.84 24.60
C SER A 304 62.58 9.97 24.29
N LEU A 305 62.98 9.92 23.02
CA LEU A 305 64.22 9.32 22.50
C LEU A 305 65.12 10.45 22.00
#